data_AF-A0A931ULC6-F1
#
_entry.id   AF-A0A931ULC6-F1
#
_cell.length_a   1.000
_cell.length_b   1.000
_cell.length_c   1.000
_cell.angle_alpha   90.00
_cell.angle_beta   90.00
_cell.angle_gamma   90.00
#
_symmetry.space_group_name_H-M   'P 1'
#
loop_
_entity.id
_entity.type
_entity.pdbx_description
1 polymer ?
#
loop_
_entity_poly.entity_id
_entity_poly.type
_entity_poly.pdbx_seq_one_letter_code
_entity_poly.pdbx_strand_id
1 'polypeptide(L)'
;MTRRRWVTVLGLLLVAMGQGAAADQPAPARIPAEAAQALKLLQPATPVQAPDFVLRDLEGRRVRLSDHRGQVVMLAFFGTA
;
A
#
# COMPACT_ATOMS: atom_id res chain seq x y z
N MET A 1 16.53 -8.76 49.40
CA MET A 1 16.43 -7.46 48.67
C MET A 1 16.92 -7.53 47.21
N THR A 2 16.97 -8.71 46.56
CA THR A 2 17.63 -8.90 45.25
C THR A 2 16.66 -9.04 44.07
N ARG A 3 15.40 -9.43 44.30
CA ARG A 3 14.42 -9.69 43.21
C ARG A 3 13.92 -8.43 42.50
N ARG A 4 13.85 -7.30 43.20
CA ARG A 4 13.30 -6.04 42.67
C ARG A 4 14.25 -5.31 41.71
N ARG A 5 15.56 -5.58 41.80
CA ARG A 5 16.58 -5.05 40.87
C ARG A 5 16.61 -5.80 39.53
N TRP A 6 16.27 -7.09 39.55
CA TRP A 6 16.24 -7.93 38.36
C TRP A 6 15.04 -7.64 37.46
N VAL A 7 13.88 -7.33 38.05
CA VAL A 7 12.68 -6.95 37.28
C VAL A 7 12.89 -5.63 36.54
N THR A 8 13.58 -4.65 37.13
CA THR A 8 13.90 -3.38 36.46
C THR A 8 14.91 -3.56 35.34
N VAL A 9 15.94 -4.38 35.53
CA VAL A 9 16.91 -4.67 34.46
C VAL A 9 16.24 -5.42 33.32
N LEU A 10 15.41 -6.42 33.61
CA LEU A 10 14.68 -7.18 32.59
C LEU A 10 13.66 -6.31 31.85
N GLY A 11 12.96 -5.41 32.56
CA GLY A 11 12.04 -4.45 31.97
C GLY A 11 12.75 -3.42 31.07
N LEU A 12 13.92 -2.93 31.49
CA LEU A 12 14.72 -1.99 30.68
C LEU A 12 15.28 -2.68 29.41
N LEU A 13 15.63 -3.96 29.51
CA LEU A 13 16.11 -4.78 28.39
C LEU A 13 15.00 -5.07 27.36
N LEU A 14 13.77 -5.32 27.83
CA LEU A 14 12.59 -5.50 26.97
C LEU A 14 12.23 -4.22 26.19
N VAL A 15 12.34 -3.05 26.82
CA VAL A 15 12.09 -1.76 26.15
C VAL A 15 13.19 -1.44 25.12
N ALA A 16 14.44 -1.77 25.40
CA ALA A 16 15.54 -1.56 24.46
C ALA A 16 15.46 -2.46 23.21
N MET A 17 14.94 -3.69 23.33
CA MET A 17 14.76 -4.59 22.18
C MET A 17 13.53 -4.27 21.32
N GLY A 18 12.56 -3.50 21.82
CA GLY A 18 11.36 -3.11 21.08
C GLY A 18 11.57 -1.98 20.05
N GLN A 19 12.71 -1.29 20.08
CA GLN A 19 12.93 -0.06 19.29
C GLN A 19 13.60 -0.30 17.92
N GLY A 20 13.96 -1.54 17.58
CA GLY A 20 14.71 -1.86 16.36
C GLY A 20 13.88 -2.08 15.09
N ALA A 21 12.55 -2.07 15.16
CA ALA A 21 11.67 -2.50 14.06
C ALA A 21 10.87 -1.35 13.43
N ALA A 22 11.41 -0.12 13.43
CA ALA A 22 10.80 1.04 12.77
C ALA A 22 11.53 1.45 11.49
N ALA A 23 12.20 0.51 10.82
CA ALA A 23 13.00 0.80 9.63
C ALA A 23 12.84 -0.30 8.58
N ASP A 24 11.66 -0.43 7.98
CA ASP A 24 11.53 -0.77 6.55
C ASP A 24 10.06 -0.68 6.09
N GLN A 25 9.41 0.48 6.29
CA GLN A 25 8.19 0.73 5.51
C GLN A 25 8.67 1.14 4.12
N PRO A 26 8.53 0.29 3.08
CA PRO A 26 8.97 0.65 1.75
C PRO A 26 8.25 1.93 1.36
N ALA A 27 9.05 2.96 1.05
CA ALA A 27 8.50 4.22 0.59
C ALA A 27 7.53 3.92 -0.57
N PRO A 28 6.34 4.56 -0.60
CA PRO A 28 5.38 4.32 -1.68
C PRO A 28 6.10 4.53 -3.02
N ALA A 29 5.98 3.53 -3.90
CA ALA A 29 6.62 3.55 -5.20
C ALA A 29 6.24 4.84 -5.94
N ARG A 30 7.21 5.75 -6.10
CA ARG A 30 7.00 6.99 -6.85
C ARG A 30 7.18 6.70 -8.33
N ILE A 31 6.14 6.98 -9.13
CA ILE A 31 6.27 6.96 -10.58
C ILE A 31 7.14 8.17 -10.98
N PRO A 32 8.24 7.97 -11.76
CA PRO A 32 9.07 9.08 -12.24
C PRO A 32 8.21 10.11 -13.01
N ALA A 33 8.52 11.40 -12.85
CA ALA A 33 7.74 12.48 -13.48
C ALA A 33 7.68 12.32 -15.01
N GLU A 34 8.77 11.87 -15.63
CA GLU A 34 8.84 11.60 -17.07
C GLU A 34 7.88 10.48 -17.50
N ALA A 35 7.80 9.39 -16.73
CA ALA A 35 6.85 8.31 -17.00
C ALA A 35 5.40 8.77 -16.84
N ALA A 36 5.12 9.60 -15.83
CA ALA A 36 3.78 10.16 -15.63
C ALA A 36 3.36 11.11 -16.76
N GLN A 37 4.31 11.90 -17.28
CA GLN A 37 4.10 12.78 -18.44
C GLN A 37 3.88 11.97 -19.72
N ALA A 38 4.67 10.93 -19.96
CA ALA A 38 4.54 10.04 -21.11
C ALA A 38 3.18 9.35 -21.16
N LEU A 39 2.65 8.96 -20.00
CA LEU A 39 1.32 8.35 -19.86
C LEU A 39 0.18 9.37 -19.84
N LYS A 40 0.46 10.67 -19.95
CA LYS A 40 -0.52 11.78 -19.83
C LYS A 40 -1.44 11.58 -18.63
N LEU A 41 -0.89 11.16 -17.48
CA LEU A 41 -1.67 10.94 -16.28
C LEU A 41 -2.20 12.28 -15.77
N LEU A 42 -3.47 12.55 -16.06
CA LEU A 42 -4.22 13.66 -15.50
C LEU A 42 -4.48 13.31 -14.03
N GLN A 43 -3.65 13.86 -13.14
CA GLN A 43 -3.94 13.82 -11.72
C GLN A 43 -5.07 14.82 -11.44
N PRO A 44 -6.23 14.37 -10.94
CA PRO A 44 -7.29 15.27 -10.53
C PRO A 44 -6.75 16.24 -9.46
N ALA A 45 -7.18 17.51 -9.51
CA ALA A 45 -6.75 18.51 -8.52
C ALA A 45 -7.08 18.11 -7.07
N THR A 46 -8.12 17.29 -6.90
CA THR A 46 -8.52 16.72 -5.62
C THR A 46 -8.58 15.20 -5.75
N PRO A 47 -8.03 14.41 -4.80
CA PRO A 47 -8.19 12.97 -4.81
C PRO A 47 -9.67 12.59 -4.89
N VAL A 48 -10.04 11.87 -5.94
CA VAL A 48 -11.39 11.32 -6.12
C VAL A 48 -11.36 9.83 -5.83
N GLN A 49 -12.39 9.35 -5.14
CA GLN A 49 -12.55 7.92 -4.93
C GLN A 49 -12.85 7.25 -6.29
N ALA A 50 -12.07 6.24 -6.65
CA ALA A 50 -12.34 5.43 -7.83
C ALA A 50 -13.74 4.77 -7.68
N PRO A 51 -14.65 4.91 -8.67
CA PRO A 51 -15.93 4.23 -8.64
C PRO A 51 -15.74 2.71 -8.61
N ASP A 52 -16.53 2.02 -7.79
CA ASP A 52 -16.55 0.56 -7.85
C ASP A 52 -17.31 0.10 -9.10
N PHE A 53 -16.82 -0.96 -9.73
CA PHE A 53 -17.47 -1.58 -10.88
C PHE A 53 -17.29 -3.09 -10.84
N VAL A 54 -18.17 -3.80 -11.55
CA VAL A 54 -18.08 -5.25 -11.75
C VAL A 54 -18.11 -5.52 -13.25
N LEU A 55 -17.09 -6.20 -13.75
CA LEU A 55 -17.00 -6.66 -15.14
C LEU A 55 -16.90 -8.19 -15.19
N ARG A 56 -17.08 -8.76 -16.38
CA ARG A 56 -16.72 -10.14 -16.66
C ARG A 56 -15.33 -10.18 -17.28
N ASP A 57 -14.50 -11.11 -16.86
CA ASP A 57 -13.24 -11.42 -17.55
C ASP A 57 -13.49 -12.28 -18.80
N LEU A 58 -12.39 -12.69 -19.47
CA LEU A 58 -12.45 -13.49 -20.70
C LEU A 58 -13.01 -14.89 -20.46
N GLU A 59 -12.96 -15.41 -19.23
CA GLU A 59 -13.58 -16.67 -18.82
C GLU A 59 -15.01 -16.48 -18.29
N GLY A 60 -15.55 -15.26 -18.35
CA GLY A 60 -16.89 -14.91 -17.91
C GLY A 60 -17.06 -14.78 -16.40
N ARG A 61 -15.97 -14.86 -15.61
CA ARG A 61 -15.99 -14.71 -14.15
C ARG A 61 -16.19 -13.25 -13.79
N ARG A 62 -16.89 -12.99 -12.69
CA ARG A 62 -17.10 -11.62 -12.19
C ARG A 62 -15.84 -11.13 -11.48
N VAL A 63 -15.36 -9.95 -11.88
CA VAL A 63 -14.24 -9.24 -11.27
C VAL A 63 -14.74 -7.88 -10.78
N ARG A 64 -14.43 -7.51 -9.54
CA ARG A 64 -14.83 -6.25 -8.93
C ARG A 64 -13.60 -5.43 -8.53
N LEU A 65 -13.61 -4.12 -8.80
CA LEU A 65 -12.47 -3.27 -8.46
C LEU A 65 -12.16 -3.28 -6.95
N SER A 66 -13.20 -3.25 -6.11
CA SER A 66 -13.03 -3.24 -4.65
C SER A 66 -12.48 -4.54 -4.05
N ASP A 67 -12.37 -5.63 -4.81
CA ASP A 67 -11.66 -6.85 -4.39
C ASP A 67 -10.13 -6.63 -4.34
N HIS A 68 -9.60 -5.57 -4.98
CA HIS A 68 -8.17 -5.23 -5.05
C HIS A 68 -7.74 -4.10 -4.09
N ARG A 69 -8.47 -3.87 -3.01
CA ARG A 69 -8.09 -2.84 -2.02
C ARG A 69 -6.69 -3.10 -1.43
N GLY A 70 -5.94 -2.01 -1.22
CA GLY A 70 -4.56 -2.07 -0.72
C GLY A 70 -3.50 -2.34 -1.80
N GLN A 71 -3.91 -2.55 -3.05
CA GLN A 71 -3.02 -2.74 -4.19
C GLN A 71 -3.02 -1.49 -5.08
N VAL A 72 -1.88 -1.21 -5.73
CA VAL A 72 -1.82 -0.22 -6.83
C VAL A 72 -2.32 -0.92 -8.09
N VAL A 73 -3.44 -0.44 -8.65
CA VAL A 73 -4.10 -1.03 -9.82
C VAL A 73 -4.04 -0.06 -11.00
N MET A 74 -3.63 -0.55 -12.17
CA MET A 74 -3.63 0.21 -13.43
C MET A 74 -4.77 -0.30 -14.34
N LEU A 75 -5.66 0.61 -14.75
CA LEU A 75 -6.77 0.30 -15.66
C LEU A 75 -6.40 0.74 -17.09
N ALA A 76 -6.40 -0.21 -18.02
CA ALA A 76 -6.18 0.06 -19.45
C ALA A 76 -7.52 -0.05 -20.19
N PHE A 77 -7.96 1.05 -20.81
CA PHE A 77 -9.16 1.08 -21.64
C PHE A 77 -8.76 1.06 -23.11
N PHE A 78 -9.18 0.03 -23.83
CA PHE A 78 -8.94 -0.15 -25.26
C PHE A 78 -10.16 -0.79 -25.92
N GLY A 79 -10.25 -0.66 -27.23
CA GLY A 79 -11.32 -1.26 -28.04
C GLY A 79 -10.74 -2.02 -29.22
N THR A 80 -11.49 -3.00 -29.71
CA THR A 80 -11.22 -3.67 -30.99
C THR A 80 -12.07 -3.02 -32.07
N ALA A 81 -11.47 -2.68 -33.21
CA ALA A 81 -12.16 -2.15 -34.38
C ALA A 81 -12.84 -3.26 -35.18
#